data_AF-A0A437K7F1-F1
#
_entry.id   AF-A0A437K7F1-F1
#
_cell.length_a   1.000
_cell.length_b   1.000
_cell.length_c   1.000
_cell.angle_alpha   90.00
_cell.angle_beta   90.00
_cell.angle_gamma   90.00
#
_symmetry.space_group_name_H-M   'P 1'
#
loop_
_entity.id
_entity.type
_entity.pdbx_description
1 polymer ?
#
loop_
_entity_poly.entity_id
_entity_poly.type
_entity_poly.pdbx_seq_one_letter_code
_entity_poly.pdbx_strand_id
1 'polypeptide(L)'
;MPYGFIKHLEKRGFSQVTLIGYEKVMGQFFSYLAKLYPEKKEPFQISSKDIKDYIRAQEEKEKSPSTINKELAIIKSFFNYLWEIDKVPVDPAVKIKRLKAKKLVELNTFYEELNSLLDPILTHKDYPIVRKAIYVLALKGLKYSDFLFKKDNVLISNTQDQVEIVLENRTILLSGQEASIFIEFYNQSLFNSSDFVFTSKIYLKRKNDFGNLENYGPIQLMTILNHLKVISSDFNLGENLTLTIFRKSIAYFMYTKQRESLHSIAYKLGIEENTALIYLKLITESTAEKTY
;
A
#
# COMPACT_ATOMS: atom_id res chain seq x y z
N MET A 1 16.22 5.48 20.31
CA MET A 1 16.51 4.14 19.73
C MET A 1 17.90 3.71 20.14
N PRO A 2 18.09 2.52 20.72
CA PRO A 2 19.41 2.04 21.16
C PRO A 2 20.38 1.83 19.98
N TYR A 3 21.68 2.04 20.23
CA TYR A 3 22.81 1.55 19.40
C TYR A 3 22.80 1.94 17.90
N GLY A 4 22.09 2.99 17.50
CA GLY A 4 22.16 3.51 16.13
C GLY A 4 21.48 2.67 15.06
N PHE A 5 20.58 1.75 15.42
CA PHE A 5 19.89 0.84 14.48
C PHE A 5 19.26 1.55 13.27
N ILE A 6 18.58 2.67 13.47
CA ILE A 6 17.95 3.42 12.37
C ILE A 6 18.98 4.01 11.41
N LYS A 7 20.09 4.54 11.93
CA LYS A 7 21.21 5.01 11.10
C LYS A 7 21.85 3.86 10.31
N HIS A 8 21.90 2.66 10.88
CA HIS A 8 22.36 1.47 10.16
C HIS A 8 21.43 1.11 8.98
N LEU A 9 20.11 1.15 9.18
CA LEU A 9 19.14 0.90 8.10
C LEU A 9 19.18 1.98 7.03
N GLU A 10 19.31 3.25 7.42
CA GLU A 10 19.45 4.38 6.50
C GLU A 10 20.66 4.19 5.58
N LYS A 11 21.83 3.81 6.13
CA LYS A 11 23.04 3.48 5.35
C LYS A 11 22.86 2.31 4.39
N ARG A 12 21.89 1.42 4.66
CA ARG A 12 21.53 0.30 3.78
C ARG A 12 20.51 0.66 2.69
N GLY A 13 20.16 1.95 2.56
CA GLY A 13 19.28 2.44 1.50
C GLY A 13 17.78 2.25 1.79
N PHE A 14 17.39 2.04 3.04
CA PHE A 14 15.97 1.93 3.40
C PHE A 14 15.28 3.29 3.26
N SER A 15 14.10 3.31 2.62
CA SER A 15 13.33 4.56 2.44
C SER A 15 12.86 5.15 3.76
N GLN A 16 12.67 6.48 3.82
CA GLN A 16 12.20 7.18 5.03
C GLN A 16 10.90 6.59 5.61
N VAL A 17 9.95 6.23 4.75
CA VAL A 17 8.69 5.59 5.18
C VAL A 17 8.95 4.26 5.88
N THR A 18 9.91 3.48 5.37
CA THR A 18 10.30 2.22 5.99
C THR A 18 10.97 2.46 7.34
N LEU A 19 11.87 3.44 7.44
CA LEU A 19 12.54 3.82 8.69
C LEU A 19 11.53 4.23 9.78
N ILE A 20 10.55 5.08 9.45
CA ILE A 20 9.47 5.48 10.36
C ILE A 20 8.67 4.25 10.84
N GLY A 21 8.42 3.29 9.94
CA GLY A 21 7.76 2.03 10.30
C GLY A 21 8.55 1.22 11.31
N TYR A 22 9.87 1.10 11.13
CA TYR A 22 10.75 0.40 12.06
C TYR A 22 10.81 1.11 13.42
N GLU A 23 10.93 2.44 13.43
CA GLU A 23 10.90 3.25 14.65
C GLU A 23 9.63 3.05 15.45
N LYS A 24 8.48 3.10 14.78
CA LYS A 24 7.17 2.91 15.41
C LYS A 24 7.06 1.55 16.08
N VAL A 25 7.43 0.48 15.39
CA VAL A 25 7.34 -0.89 15.93
C VAL A 25 8.30 -1.07 17.11
N MET A 26 9.54 -0.64 16.99
CA MET A 26 10.49 -0.75 18.10
C MET A 26 10.07 0.11 19.30
N GLY A 27 9.51 1.30 19.05
CA GLY A 27 8.91 2.14 20.09
C GLY A 27 7.76 1.43 20.82
N GLN A 28 6.87 0.76 20.08
CA GLN A 28 5.79 -0.05 20.66
C GLN A 28 6.34 -1.23 21.48
N PHE A 29 7.35 -1.93 20.97
CA PHE A 29 7.98 -3.05 21.65
C PHE A 29 8.65 -2.63 22.97
N PHE A 30 9.49 -1.60 22.96
CA PHE A 30 10.14 -1.11 24.18
C PHE A 30 9.15 -0.49 25.17
N SER A 31 8.09 0.17 24.68
CA SER A 31 7.02 0.69 25.55
C SER A 31 6.25 -0.43 26.22
N TYR A 32 6.08 -1.58 25.56
CA TYR A 32 5.48 -2.76 26.18
C TYR A 32 6.38 -3.32 27.29
N LEU A 33 7.68 -3.48 27.03
CA LEU A 33 8.62 -3.97 28.04
C LEU A 33 8.69 -3.04 29.26
N ALA A 34 8.71 -1.73 29.05
CA ALA A 34 8.72 -0.75 30.13
C ALA A 34 7.46 -0.78 31.03
N LYS A 35 6.35 -1.35 30.55
CA LYS A 35 5.14 -1.54 31.38
C LYS A 35 5.23 -2.79 32.25
N LEU A 36 5.99 -3.81 31.84
CA LEU A 36 6.11 -5.07 32.55
C LEU A 36 7.25 -5.06 33.57
N TYR A 37 8.30 -4.30 33.28
CA TYR A 37 9.51 -4.25 34.10
C TYR A 37 9.68 -2.84 34.66
N PRO A 38 9.64 -2.67 36.00
CA PRO A 38 9.88 -1.38 36.66
C PRO A 38 11.25 -0.80 36.31
N GLU A 39 12.25 -1.67 36.19
CA GLU A 39 13.57 -1.33 35.69
C GLU A 39 13.65 -1.57 34.18
N LYS A 40 14.20 -0.59 33.47
CA LYS A 40 14.37 -0.66 32.03
C LYS A 40 15.41 -1.74 31.70
N LYS A 41 14.95 -2.83 31.09
CA LYS A 41 15.84 -3.87 30.55
C LYS A 41 16.72 -3.31 29.44
N GLU A 42 18.02 -3.56 29.56
CA GLU A 42 18.97 -3.40 28.46
C GLU A 42 18.79 -4.52 27.42
N PRO A 43 19.15 -4.31 26.14
CA PRO A 43 18.86 -5.30 25.11
C PRO A 43 19.45 -6.70 25.34
N PHE A 44 20.60 -6.82 26.00
CA PHE A 44 21.19 -8.12 26.35
C PHE A 44 20.41 -8.88 27.44
N GLN A 45 19.53 -8.20 28.17
CA GLN A 45 18.65 -8.80 29.20
C GLN A 45 17.30 -9.25 28.62
N ILE A 46 17.01 -8.92 27.36
CA ILE A 46 15.75 -9.27 26.70
C ILE A 46 15.80 -10.73 26.26
N SER A 47 14.86 -11.53 26.74
CA SER A 47 14.78 -12.95 26.46
C SER A 47 13.82 -13.27 25.30
N SER A 48 13.92 -14.49 24.75
CA SER A 48 12.91 -14.99 23.79
C SER A 48 11.49 -15.02 24.38
N LYS A 49 11.36 -15.15 25.70
CA LYS A 49 10.06 -15.12 26.40
C LYS A 49 9.46 -13.73 26.30
N ASP A 50 10.23 -12.68 26.55
CA ASP A 50 9.77 -11.29 26.50
C ASP A 50 9.19 -10.93 25.11
N ILE A 51 9.84 -11.41 24.03
CA ILE A 51 9.37 -11.20 22.66
C ILE A 51 8.10 -12.02 22.38
N LYS A 52 8.00 -13.26 22.88
CA LYS A 52 6.78 -14.08 22.74
C LYS A 52 5.60 -13.48 23.49
N ASP A 53 5.84 -12.95 24.68
CA ASP A 53 4.81 -12.28 25.48
C ASP A 53 4.36 -10.99 24.79
N TYR A 54 5.27 -10.23 24.18
CA TYR A 54 4.90 -9.11 23.30
C TYR A 54 4.00 -9.54 22.15
N ILE A 55 4.35 -10.63 21.44
CA ILE A 55 3.54 -11.18 20.34
C ILE A 55 2.14 -11.53 20.84
N ARG A 56 2.03 -12.24 21.97
CA ARG A 56 0.74 -12.59 22.58
C ARG A 56 -0.08 -11.35 22.91
N ALA A 57 0.56 -10.32 23.48
CA ALA A 57 -0.10 -9.04 23.76
C ALA A 57 -0.52 -8.27 22.49
N GLN A 58 0.04 -8.58 21.31
CA GLN A 58 -0.47 -8.07 20.04
C GLN A 58 -1.64 -8.92 19.51
N GLU A 59 -1.63 -10.24 19.72
CA GLU A 59 -2.76 -11.12 19.41
C GLU A 59 -3.99 -10.75 20.24
N GLU A 60 -3.82 -10.45 21.53
CA GLU A 60 -4.87 -9.97 22.45
C GLU A 60 -5.46 -8.60 22.04
N LYS A 61 -4.75 -7.84 21.19
CA LYS A 61 -5.24 -6.59 20.58
C LYS A 61 -5.92 -6.82 19.22
N GLU A 62 -6.21 -8.08 18.89
CA GLU A 62 -6.84 -8.49 17.63
C GLU A 62 -6.09 -8.03 16.38
N LYS A 63 -4.77 -7.80 16.48
CA LYS A 63 -3.96 -7.50 15.30
C LYS A 63 -3.92 -8.72 14.38
N SER A 64 -3.99 -8.47 13.08
CA SER A 64 -3.89 -9.56 12.10
C SER A 64 -2.54 -10.28 12.19
N PRO A 65 -2.48 -11.61 11.96
CA PRO A 65 -1.22 -12.36 11.96
C PRO A 65 -0.15 -11.77 11.04
N SER A 66 -0.56 -11.15 9.91
CA SER A 66 0.36 -10.46 8.99
C SER A 66 1.01 -9.24 9.64
N THR A 67 0.24 -8.42 10.35
CA THR A 67 0.75 -7.26 11.09
C THR A 67 1.73 -7.69 12.17
N ILE A 68 1.37 -8.72 12.95
CA ILE A 68 2.22 -9.24 14.03
C ILE A 68 3.51 -9.85 13.46
N ASN A 69 3.42 -10.58 12.35
CA ASN A 69 4.60 -11.11 11.67
C ASN A 69 5.54 -10.02 11.12
N LYS A 70 4.98 -8.88 10.67
CA LYS A 70 5.78 -7.72 10.26
C LYS A 70 6.49 -7.09 11.46
N GLU A 71 5.81 -6.96 12.59
CA GLU A 71 6.43 -6.48 13.83
C GLU A 71 7.55 -7.41 14.31
N LEU A 72 7.31 -8.73 14.31
CA LEU A 72 8.31 -9.74 14.62
C LEU A 72 9.51 -9.69 13.66
N ALA A 73 9.30 -9.46 12.36
CA ALA A 73 10.38 -9.32 11.40
C ALA A 73 11.29 -8.11 11.72
N ILE A 74 10.70 -6.98 12.12
CA ILE A 74 11.44 -5.78 12.54
C ILE A 74 12.22 -6.06 13.83
N ILE A 75 11.59 -6.71 14.83
CA ILE A 75 12.24 -7.09 16.09
C ILE A 75 13.43 -8.03 15.82
N LYS A 76 13.26 -9.04 14.96
CA LYS A 76 14.35 -9.92 14.52
C LYS A 76 15.48 -9.14 13.85
N SER A 77 15.15 -8.21 12.95
CA SER A 77 16.16 -7.36 12.29
C SER A 77 16.95 -6.52 13.29
N PHE A 78 16.30 -6.01 14.33
CA PHE A 78 16.95 -5.24 15.39
C PHE A 78 17.92 -6.09 16.22
N PHE A 79 17.48 -7.26 16.69
CA PHE A 79 18.34 -8.13 17.50
C PHE A 79 19.46 -8.79 16.69
N ASN A 80 19.22 -9.10 15.41
CA ASN A 80 20.30 -9.52 14.50
C ASN A 80 21.35 -8.42 14.34
N TYR A 81 20.94 -7.16 14.16
CA TYR A 81 21.88 -6.04 14.13
C TYR A 81 22.68 -5.93 15.43
N LEU A 82 22.04 -6.00 16.60
CA LEU A 82 22.75 -5.95 17.89
C LEU A 82 23.72 -7.11 18.08
N TRP A 83 23.40 -8.28 17.55
CA TRP A 83 24.27 -9.43 17.58
C TRP A 83 25.48 -9.21 16.65
N GLU A 84 25.28 -8.68 15.45
CA GLU A 84 26.37 -8.32 14.51
C GLU A 84 27.36 -7.29 15.06
N ILE A 85 26.94 -6.44 16.00
CA ILE A 85 27.80 -5.43 16.65
C ILE A 85 28.17 -5.80 18.10
N ASP A 86 28.05 -7.08 18.46
CA ASP A 86 28.44 -7.65 19.76
C ASP A 86 27.77 -6.98 20.99
N LYS A 87 26.56 -6.44 20.82
CA LYS A 87 25.77 -5.84 21.91
C LYS A 87 24.84 -6.84 22.60
N VAL A 88 24.58 -7.97 21.96
CA VAL A 88 23.91 -9.11 22.60
C VAL A 88 24.70 -10.39 22.30
N PRO A 89 24.84 -11.30 23.28
CA PRO A 89 25.63 -12.52 23.08
C PRO A 89 24.96 -13.50 22.10
N VAL A 90 23.63 -13.51 22.07
CA VAL A 90 22.81 -14.34 21.18
C VAL A 90 21.56 -13.55 20.81
N ASP A 91 21.10 -13.66 19.56
CA ASP A 91 19.81 -13.10 19.13
C ASP A 91 18.63 -13.84 19.82
N PRO A 92 17.87 -13.20 20.72
CA PRO A 92 16.73 -13.82 21.40
C PRO A 92 15.53 -14.07 20.47
N ALA A 93 15.48 -13.45 19.30
CA ALA A 93 14.37 -13.54 18.35
C ALA A 93 14.55 -14.66 17.31
N VAL A 94 15.74 -15.25 17.19
CA VAL A 94 16.11 -16.15 16.09
C VAL A 94 15.15 -17.35 15.95
N LYS A 95 14.84 -18.03 17.07
CA LYS A 95 13.97 -19.24 17.10
C LYS A 95 12.46 -18.94 17.14
N ILE A 96 12.05 -17.67 17.16
CA ILE A 96 10.62 -17.32 17.27
C ILE A 96 9.95 -17.52 15.91
N LYS A 97 8.94 -18.40 15.89
CA LYS A 97 8.20 -18.73 14.65
C LYS A 97 7.19 -17.64 14.33
N ARG A 98 6.97 -17.43 13.03
CA ARG A 98 5.89 -16.59 12.54
C ARG A 98 4.54 -17.22 12.87
N LEU A 99 3.54 -16.38 13.16
CA LEU A 99 2.16 -16.82 13.31
C LEU A 99 1.67 -17.36 11.96
N LYS A 100 0.89 -18.44 11.98
CA LYS A 100 0.22 -18.95 10.79
C LYS A 100 -0.84 -17.94 10.37
N ALA A 101 -0.59 -17.21 9.29
CA ALA A 101 -1.61 -16.36 8.69
C ALA A 101 -2.60 -17.26 7.94
N LYS A 102 -3.90 -17.08 8.17
CA LYS A 102 -4.95 -17.67 7.32
C LYS A 102 -4.70 -17.18 5.90
N LYS A 103 -4.46 -18.11 4.98
CA LYS A 103 -4.14 -17.85 3.58
C LYS A 103 -5.44 -17.42 2.89
N LEU A 104 -5.74 -16.13 2.93
CA LEU A 104 -6.94 -15.56 2.32
C LEU A 104 -6.50 -14.57 1.26
N VAL A 105 -6.25 -15.08 0.05
CA VAL A 105 -6.46 -14.30 -1.17
C VAL A 105 -6.92 -15.28 -2.23
N GLU A 106 -8.18 -15.71 -2.14
CA GLU A 106 -8.88 -16.11 -3.36
C GLU A 106 -9.13 -14.81 -4.16
N LEU A 107 -8.84 -14.83 -5.45
CA LEU A 107 -9.28 -13.75 -6.33
C LEU A 107 -10.79 -13.94 -6.52
N ASN A 108 -11.60 -13.13 -5.84
CA ASN A 108 -13.06 -13.21 -5.97
C ASN A 108 -13.59 -12.26 -7.06
N THR A 109 -12.85 -11.18 -7.34
CA THR A 109 -13.19 -10.22 -8.39
C THR A 109 -12.20 -10.27 -9.56
N PHE A 110 -12.71 -10.54 -10.77
CA PHE A 110 -11.91 -10.68 -11.99
C PHE A 110 -11.77 -9.35 -12.75
N TYR A 111 -10.76 -9.27 -13.62
CA TYR A 111 -10.51 -8.03 -14.37
C TYR A 111 -11.67 -7.69 -15.31
N GLU A 112 -12.25 -8.69 -15.95
CA GLU A 112 -13.39 -8.54 -16.86
C GLU A 112 -14.62 -7.98 -16.14
N GLU A 113 -14.87 -8.42 -14.91
CA GLU A 113 -15.93 -7.89 -14.04
C GLU A 113 -15.66 -6.43 -13.68
N LEU A 114 -14.43 -6.08 -13.29
CA LEU A 114 -14.08 -4.68 -13.04
C LEU A 114 -14.23 -3.84 -14.32
N ASN A 115 -13.75 -4.35 -15.45
CA ASN A 115 -13.82 -3.63 -16.71
C ASN A 115 -15.27 -3.40 -17.17
N SER A 116 -16.20 -4.33 -16.89
CA SER A 116 -17.62 -4.15 -17.23
C SER A 116 -18.32 -3.08 -16.39
N LEU A 117 -17.78 -2.73 -15.22
CA LEU A 117 -18.30 -1.65 -14.38
C LEU A 117 -17.81 -0.26 -14.80
N LEU A 118 -16.87 -0.15 -15.74
CA LEU A 118 -16.29 1.11 -16.16
C LEU A 118 -17.38 2.09 -16.64
N ASP A 119 -18.15 1.74 -17.67
CA ASP A 119 -19.16 2.63 -18.24
C ASP A 119 -20.27 3.02 -17.22
N PRO A 120 -20.84 2.08 -16.44
CA PRO A 120 -21.76 2.44 -15.36
C PRO A 120 -21.18 3.45 -14.36
N ILE A 121 -19.91 3.29 -13.98
CA ILE A 121 -19.23 4.19 -13.02
C ILE A 121 -18.99 5.57 -13.64
N LEU A 122 -18.52 5.64 -14.90
CA LEU A 122 -18.23 6.91 -15.57
C LEU A 122 -19.52 7.71 -15.80
N THR A 123 -20.64 7.04 -16.05
CA THR A 123 -21.95 7.66 -16.29
C THR A 123 -22.79 7.89 -15.03
N HIS A 124 -22.35 7.38 -13.86
CA HIS A 124 -23.07 7.56 -12.60
C HIS A 124 -23.18 9.04 -12.21
N LYS A 125 -24.40 9.56 -12.05
CA LYS A 125 -24.66 10.99 -11.84
C LYS A 125 -24.16 11.50 -10.49
N ASP A 126 -24.39 10.74 -9.43
CA ASP A 126 -24.05 11.17 -8.06
C ASP A 126 -22.60 10.87 -7.65
N TYR A 127 -21.79 10.32 -8.57
CA TYR A 127 -20.41 10.02 -8.28
C TYR A 127 -19.55 11.26 -8.48
N PRO A 128 -18.80 11.71 -7.47
CA PRO A 128 -17.88 12.82 -7.63
C PRO A 128 -16.80 12.43 -8.63
N ILE A 129 -16.36 13.39 -9.46
CA ILE A 129 -15.44 13.13 -10.56
C ILE A 129 -14.12 12.46 -10.08
N VAL A 130 -13.64 12.80 -8.88
CA VAL A 130 -12.48 12.17 -8.26
C VAL A 130 -12.66 10.67 -8.04
N ARG A 131 -13.86 10.19 -7.71
CA ARG A 131 -14.16 8.76 -7.55
C ARG A 131 -14.02 8.04 -8.89
N LYS A 132 -14.54 8.66 -9.96
CA LYS A 132 -14.47 8.13 -11.33
C LYS A 132 -13.02 8.08 -11.81
N ALA A 133 -12.26 9.17 -11.62
CA ALA A 133 -10.84 9.23 -11.97
C ALA A 133 -10.00 8.20 -11.19
N ILE A 134 -10.26 8.01 -9.88
CA ILE A 134 -9.63 6.96 -9.08
C ILE A 134 -9.90 5.58 -9.66
N TYR A 135 -11.15 5.31 -10.06
CA TYR A 135 -11.52 4.03 -10.63
C TYR A 135 -10.82 3.75 -11.96
N VAL A 136 -10.82 4.72 -12.89
CA VAL A 136 -10.10 4.64 -14.17
C VAL A 136 -8.63 4.27 -13.94
N LEU A 137 -7.95 4.99 -13.06
CA LEU A 137 -6.54 4.75 -12.77
C LEU A 137 -6.30 3.43 -12.03
N ALA A 138 -7.20 3.03 -11.13
CA ALA A 138 -7.13 1.72 -10.49
C ALA A 138 -7.25 0.59 -11.54
N LEU A 139 -8.12 0.75 -12.55
CA LEU A 139 -8.31 -0.18 -13.66
C LEU A 139 -7.09 -0.23 -14.59
N LYS A 140 -6.30 0.85 -14.70
CA LYS A 140 -4.96 0.83 -15.33
C LYS A 140 -3.88 0.20 -14.43
N GLY A 141 -4.24 -0.23 -13.23
CA GLY A 141 -3.37 -0.94 -12.31
C GLY A 141 -2.46 -0.06 -11.47
N LEU A 142 -2.81 1.20 -11.18
CA LEU A 142 -1.95 2.06 -10.35
C LEU A 142 -1.84 1.53 -8.92
N LYS A 143 -0.63 1.53 -8.34
CA LYS A 143 -0.40 1.34 -6.90
C LYS A 143 -0.47 2.69 -6.17
N TYR A 144 -0.50 2.67 -4.83
CA TYR A 144 -0.61 3.90 -4.04
C TYR A 144 0.45 4.95 -4.39
N SER A 145 1.72 4.55 -4.51
CA SER A 145 2.79 5.48 -4.86
C SER A 145 2.62 6.12 -6.23
N ASP A 146 1.93 5.43 -7.16
CA ASP A 146 1.66 5.96 -8.49
C ASP A 146 0.63 7.08 -8.45
N PHE A 147 -0.26 7.14 -7.45
CA PHE A 147 -1.21 8.24 -7.26
C PHE A 147 -0.56 9.52 -6.73
N LEU A 148 0.74 9.49 -6.42
CA LEU A 148 1.51 10.63 -5.90
C LEU A 148 2.16 11.45 -7.03
N PHE A 149 1.75 11.25 -8.28
CA PHE A 149 2.23 12.05 -9.40
C PHE A 149 1.77 13.52 -9.30
N LYS A 150 2.60 14.40 -9.86
CA LYS A 150 2.38 15.84 -9.89
C LYS A 150 1.67 16.27 -11.16
N LYS A 151 1.17 17.50 -11.17
CA LYS A 151 0.51 18.12 -12.32
C LYS A 151 1.41 18.12 -13.57
N ASP A 152 2.71 18.40 -13.40
CA ASP A 152 3.70 18.38 -14.48
C ASP A 152 3.93 16.99 -15.10
N ASN A 153 3.44 15.91 -14.47
CA ASN A 153 3.50 14.57 -15.05
C ASN A 153 2.35 14.26 -16.02
N VAL A 154 1.42 15.20 -16.21
CA VAL A 154 0.23 15.03 -17.06
C VAL A 154 0.41 15.79 -18.36
N LEU A 155 0.34 15.08 -19.47
CA LEU A 155 0.33 15.64 -20.81
C LEU A 155 -1.04 15.38 -21.44
N ILE A 156 -1.75 16.46 -21.79
CA ILE A 156 -3.06 16.38 -22.44
C ILE A 156 -2.86 16.75 -23.91
N SER A 157 -3.38 15.90 -24.80
CA SER A 157 -3.40 16.15 -26.25
C SER A 157 -4.16 17.44 -26.61
N ASN A 158 -3.80 18.08 -27.72
CA ASN A 158 -4.47 19.30 -28.20
C ASN A 158 -5.97 19.07 -28.47
N THR A 159 -6.32 17.87 -28.91
CA THR A 159 -7.70 17.40 -29.16
C THR A 159 -8.47 17.07 -27.88
N GLN A 160 -7.81 17.05 -26.72
CA GLN A 160 -8.38 16.73 -25.40
C GLN A 160 -9.08 15.36 -25.34
N ASP A 161 -8.68 14.43 -26.19
CA ASP A 161 -9.22 13.07 -26.28
C ASP A 161 -8.25 12.01 -25.76
N GLN A 162 -6.98 12.40 -25.55
CA GLN A 162 -5.92 11.57 -24.99
C GLN A 162 -5.18 12.27 -23.86
N VAL A 163 -4.81 11.49 -22.84
CA VAL A 163 -3.96 11.90 -21.72
C VAL A 163 -2.84 10.89 -21.54
N GLU A 164 -1.62 11.41 -21.40
CA GLU A 164 -0.44 10.66 -21.00
C GLU A 164 -0.05 11.07 -19.58
N ILE A 165 0.10 10.08 -18.68
CA ILE A 165 0.57 10.29 -17.31
C ILE A 165 1.90 9.57 -17.15
N VAL A 166 2.97 10.33 -16.97
CA VAL A 166 4.34 9.83 -16.82
C VAL A 166 4.60 9.48 -15.36
N LEU A 167 4.73 8.20 -15.05
CA LEU A 167 5.11 7.71 -13.71
C LEU A 167 6.58 7.29 -13.68
N GLU A 168 7.11 7.01 -12.50
CA GLU A 168 8.53 6.66 -12.29
C GLU A 168 9.02 5.52 -13.20
N ASN A 169 8.23 4.45 -13.34
CA ASN A 169 8.64 3.22 -14.03
C ASN A 169 7.77 2.86 -15.24
N ARG A 170 6.74 3.66 -15.57
CA ARG A 170 5.84 3.42 -16.71
C ARG A 170 5.03 4.66 -17.06
N THR A 171 4.46 4.65 -18.25
CA THR A 171 3.49 5.67 -18.70
C THR A 171 2.08 5.09 -18.75
N ILE A 172 1.08 5.88 -18.36
CA ILE A 172 -0.34 5.54 -18.45
C ILE A 172 -0.96 6.34 -19.59
N LEU A 173 -1.66 5.64 -20.47
CA LEU A 173 -2.42 6.25 -21.56
C LEU A 173 -3.91 6.12 -21.26
N LEU A 174 -4.62 7.23 -21.32
CA LEU A 174 -6.07 7.32 -21.25
C LEU A 174 -6.58 7.87 -22.58
N SER A 175 -7.72 7.35 -23.04
CA SER A 175 -8.35 7.78 -24.28
C SER A 175 -9.88 7.79 -24.17
N GLY A 176 -10.55 8.59 -25.00
CA GLY A 176 -12.00 8.62 -25.05
C GLY A 176 -12.61 9.05 -23.72
N GLN A 177 -13.63 8.33 -23.24
CA GLN A 177 -14.35 8.71 -22.01
C GLN A 177 -13.46 8.70 -20.76
N GLU A 178 -12.48 7.80 -20.68
CA GLU A 178 -11.50 7.77 -19.59
C GLU A 178 -10.68 9.07 -19.53
N ALA A 179 -10.21 9.53 -20.70
CA ALA A 179 -9.48 10.79 -20.83
C ALA A 179 -10.37 11.97 -20.46
N SER A 180 -11.61 12.03 -20.97
CA SER A 180 -12.53 13.13 -20.65
C SER A 180 -12.80 13.26 -19.15
N ILE A 181 -13.07 12.15 -18.47
CA ILE A 181 -13.29 12.10 -17.01
C ILE A 181 -12.03 12.55 -16.26
N PHE A 182 -10.86 12.07 -16.68
CA PHE A 182 -9.60 12.45 -16.05
C PHE A 182 -9.28 13.94 -16.26
N ILE A 183 -9.49 14.48 -17.47
CA ILE A 183 -9.28 15.90 -17.79
C ILE A 183 -10.20 16.78 -16.96
N GLU A 184 -11.48 16.42 -16.82
CA GLU A 184 -12.43 17.14 -15.98
C GLU A 184 -11.94 17.21 -14.52
N PHE A 185 -11.53 16.07 -13.96
CA PHE A 185 -10.94 16.03 -12.62
C PHE A 185 -9.62 16.81 -12.52
N TYR A 186 -8.74 16.67 -13.51
CA TYR A 186 -7.45 17.35 -13.55
C TYR A 186 -7.62 18.86 -13.54
N ASN A 187 -8.55 19.39 -14.34
CA ASN A 187 -8.88 20.81 -14.35
C ASN A 187 -9.39 21.29 -12.99
N GLN A 188 -10.21 20.50 -12.29
CA GLN A 188 -10.60 20.81 -10.90
C GLN A 188 -9.40 20.83 -9.94
N SER A 189 -8.41 19.97 -10.15
CA SER A 189 -7.20 19.92 -9.32
C SER A 189 -6.31 21.17 -9.51
N LEU A 190 -6.35 21.83 -10.66
CA LEU A 190 -5.55 23.03 -10.94
C LEU A 190 -5.91 24.21 -10.03
N PHE A 191 -7.13 24.27 -9.50
CA PHE A 191 -7.59 25.34 -8.62
C PHE A 191 -7.03 25.25 -7.19
N ASN A 192 -6.45 24.12 -6.79
CA ASN A 192 -5.76 24.02 -5.50
C ASN A 192 -4.25 24.28 -5.65
N SER A 193 -3.62 24.78 -4.60
CA SER A 193 -2.19 25.15 -4.58
C SER A 193 -1.22 23.97 -4.48
N SER A 194 -1.71 22.73 -4.50
CA SER A 194 -0.85 21.54 -4.41
C SER A 194 -0.19 21.24 -5.75
N ASP A 195 1.05 20.78 -5.73
CA ASP A 195 1.71 20.21 -6.91
C ASP A 195 1.07 18.88 -7.36
N PHE A 196 0.41 18.17 -6.43
CA PHE A 196 -0.16 16.85 -6.67
C PHE A 196 -1.51 16.95 -7.37
N VAL A 197 -1.79 16.01 -8.28
CA VAL A 197 -3.10 15.93 -8.95
C VAL A 197 -4.18 15.43 -7.99
N PHE A 198 -3.88 14.36 -7.25
CA PHE A 198 -4.76 13.84 -6.22
C PHE A 198 -4.33 14.37 -4.86
N THR A 199 -5.26 15.04 -4.18
CA THR A 199 -4.97 15.68 -2.90
C THR A 199 -5.89 15.21 -1.78
N SER A 200 -5.48 15.47 -0.55
CA SER A 200 -6.33 15.36 0.64
C SER A 200 -6.06 16.56 1.54
N LYS A 201 -7.09 17.01 2.27
CA LYS A 201 -6.93 18.09 3.25
C LYS A 201 -5.94 17.66 4.33
N ILE A 202 -4.88 18.44 4.53
CA ILE A 202 -3.96 18.28 5.65
C ILE A 202 -4.41 19.23 6.76
N TYR A 203 -4.85 18.66 7.88
CA TYR A 203 -5.01 19.43 9.11
C TYR A 203 -3.64 19.67 9.75
N LEU A 204 -2.97 20.77 9.38
CA LEU A 204 -1.77 21.21 10.09
C LEU A 204 -2.17 21.78 11.45
N LYS A 205 -1.63 21.21 12.53
CA LYS A 205 -1.80 21.69 13.93
C LYS A 205 -1.00 22.99 14.21
N ARG A 206 -1.01 23.98 13.32
CA ARG A 206 -0.43 25.30 13.63
C ARG A 206 -1.50 26.39 13.49
N LYS A 207 -1.91 26.93 14.65
CA LYS A 207 -2.49 28.27 14.74
C LYS A 207 -1.43 29.25 14.27
N ASN A 208 -1.55 29.76 13.06
CA ASN A 208 -0.94 31.03 12.69
C ASN A 208 -2.08 32.02 12.49
N ASP A 209 -1.90 33.25 12.97
CA ASP A 209 -2.91 34.31 13.11
C ASP A 209 -3.45 34.89 11.79
N PHE A 210 -3.27 34.19 10.67
CA PHE A 210 -3.70 34.60 9.33
C PHE A 210 -4.51 33.50 8.65
N GLY A 211 -5.74 33.28 9.13
CA GLY A 211 -6.78 32.51 8.42
C GLY A 211 -6.46 31.02 8.18
N ASN A 212 -7.51 30.22 8.01
CA ASN A 212 -7.36 28.82 7.64
C ASN A 212 -6.99 28.73 6.16
N LEU A 213 -5.70 28.80 5.81
CA LEU A 213 -5.25 28.31 4.51
C LEU A 213 -5.49 26.79 4.48
N GLU A 214 -6.48 26.34 3.73
CA GLU A 214 -6.70 24.92 3.48
C GLU A 214 -5.44 24.36 2.81
N ASN A 215 -4.61 23.67 3.58
CA ASN A 215 -3.40 23.07 3.07
C ASN A 215 -3.73 21.71 2.46
N TYR A 216 -3.45 21.57 1.17
CA TYR A 216 -3.64 20.34 0.41
C TYR A 216 -2.30 19.64 0.21
N GLY A 217 -2.25 18.38 0.64
CA GLY A 217 -1.11 17.50 0.37
C GLY A 217 -1.48 16.36 -0.55
N PRO A 218 -0.53 15.43 -0.78
CA PRO A 218 -0.80 14.24 -1.55
C PRO A 218 -1.97 13.45 -0.96
N ILE A 219 -2.73 12.80 -1.83
CA ILE A 219 -3.86 11.97 -1.41
C ILE A 219 -3.43 10.88 -0.43
N GLN A 220 -4.24 10.70 0.62
CA GLN A 220 -4.03 9.61 1.56
C GLN A 220 -4.59 8.31 0.99
N LEU A 221 -3.91 7.19 1.25
CA LEU A 221 -4.39 5.86 0.82
C LEU A 221 -5.83 5.58 1.27
N MET A 222 -6.19 5.99 2.49
CA MET A 222 -7.55 5.80 3.01
C MET A 222 -8.60 6.55 2.20
N THR A 223 -8.28 7.74 1.67
CA THR A 223 -9.18 8.47 0.78
C THR A 223 -9.47 7.65 -0.48
N ILE A 224 -8.44 7.08 -1.11
CA ILE A 224 -8.59 6.20 -2.28
C ILE A 224 -9.43 4.98 -1.94
N LEU A 225 -9.09 4.27 -0.86
CA LEU A 225 -9.80 3.06 -0.45
C LEU A 225 -11.26 3.33 -0.09
N ASN A 226 -11.58 4.49 0.49
CA ASN A 226 -12.95 4.87 0.76
C ASN A 226 -13.75 5.08 -0.53
N HIS A 227 -13.16 5.71 -1.56
CA HIS A 227 -13.80 5.83 -2.88
C HIS A 227 -14.09 4.47 -3.50
N LEU A 228 -13.10 3.57 -3.48
CA LEU A 228 -13.26 2.20 -4.01
C LEU A 228 -14.28 1.39 -3.22
N LYS A 229 -14.32 1.53 -1.89
CA LYS A 229 -15.30 0.85 -1.02
C LYS A 229 -16.73 1.25 -1.32
N VAL A 230 -16.98 2.54 -1.60
CA VAL A 230 -18.31 3.02 -2.02
C VAL A 230 -18.74 2.30 -3.30
N ILE A 231 -17.85 2.23 -4.30
CA ILE A 231 -18.12 1.48 -5.54
C ILE A 231 -18.42 0.01 -5.24
N SER A 232 -17.64 -0.64 -4.38
CA SER A 232 -17.89 -2.04 -4.00
C SER A 232 -19.26 -2.24 -3.37
N SER A 233 -19.69 -1.30 -2.53
CA SER A 233 -20.98 -1.37 -1.86
C SER A 233 -22.13 -1.11 -2.83
N ASP A 234 -22.03 -0.08 -3.66
CA ASP A 234 -23.09 0.31 -4.60
C ASP A 234 -23.32 -0.74 -5.70
N PHE A 235 -22.27 -1.45 -6.10
CA PHE A 235 -22.35 -2.54 -7.08
C PHE A 235 -22.43 -3.94 -6.44
N ASN A 236 -22.64 -4.03 -5.12
CA ASN A 236 -22.76 -5.30 -4.37
C ASN A 236 -21.63 -6.31 -4.64
N LEU A 237 -20.39 -5.83 -4.71
CA LEU A 237 -19.23 -6.70 -4.88
C LEU A 237 -18.99 -7.50 -3.59
N GLY A 238 -18.70 -8.80 -3.73
CA GLY A 238 -18.49 -9.71 -2.61
C GLY A 238 -17.24 -9.41 -1.75
N GLU A 239 -16.44 -8.42 -2.14
CA GLU A 239 -15.32 -7.91 -1.37
C GLU A 239 -15.13 -6.39 -1.54
N ASN A 240 -14.48 -5.74 -0.57
CA ASN A 240 -14.12 -4.33 -0.69
C ASN A 240 -12.96 -4.18 -1.67
N LEU A 241 -13.17 -3.42 -2.74
CA LEU A 241 -12.15 -3.13 -3.74
C LEU A 241 -10.96 -2.39 -3.13
N THR A 242 -9.77 -2.84 -3.53
CA THR A 242 -8.49 -2.22 -3.18
C THR A 242 -7.62 -2.16 -4.42
N LEU A 243 -6.64 -1.25 -4.45
CA LEU A 243 -5.66 -1.19 -5.55
C LEU A 243 -4.94 -2.54 -5.77
N THR A 244 -4.78 -3.34 -4.72
CA THR A 244 -4.17 -4.67 -4.82
C THR A 244 -5.08 -5.67 -5.55
N ILE A 245 -6.40 -5.59 -5.35
CA ILE A 245 -7.37 -6.44 -6.07
C ILE A 245 -7.29 -6.15 -7.57
N PHE A 246 -7.35 -4.88 -7.98
CA PHE A 246 -7.17 -4.49 -9.38
C PHE A 246 -5.86 -5.02 -9.97
N ARG A 247 -4.73 -4.83 -9.27
CA ARG A 247 -3.43 -5.26 -9.80
C ARG A 247 -3.32 -6.79 -9.91
N LYS A 248 -3.88 -7.54 -8.96
CA LYS A 248 -3.93 -9.01 -9.01
C LYS A 248 -4.83 -9.50 -10.12
N SER A 249 -6.01 -8.90 -10.29
CA SER A 249 -6.95 -9.30 -11.34
C SER A 249 -6.39 -9.00 -12.73
N ILE A 250 -5.74 -7.84 -12.93
CA ILE A 250 -5.03 -7.50 -14.18
C ILE A 250 -3.90 -8.50 -14.44
N ALA A 251 -3.04 -8.78 -13.46
CA ALA A 251 -1.93 -9.72 -13.62
C ALA A 251 -2.44 -11.12 -14.01
N TYR A 252 -3.51 -11.59 -13.35
CA TYR A 252 -4.14 -12.87 -13.66
C TYR A 252 -4.73 -12.90 -15.07
N PHE A 253 -5.41 -11.83 -15.49
CA PHE A 253 -5.97 -11.70 -16.84
C PHE A 253 -4.89 -11.72 -17.91
N MET A 254 -3.82 -10.91 -17.75
CA MET A 254 -2.68 -10.89 -18.67
C MET A 254 -2.01 -12.27 -18.79
N TYR A 255 -1.84 -12.97 -17.66
CA TYR A 255 -1.22 -14.28 -17.64
C TYR A 255 -2.10 -15.35 -18.29
N THR A 256 -3.38 -15.43 -17.93
CA THR A 256 -4.26 -16.53 -18.33
C THR A 256 -4.94 -16.32 -19.68
N LYS A 257 -5.38 -15.09 -19.98
CA LYS A 257 -6.14 -14.77 -21.20
C LYS A 257 -5.25 -14.26 -22.31
N GLN A 258 -4.27 -13.41 -21.98
CA GLN A 258 -3.36 -12.82 -22.98
C GLN A 258 -2.05 -13.60 -23.14
N ARG A 259 -1.80 -14.61 -22.28
CA ARG A 259 -0.59 -15.46 -22.29
C ARG A 259 0.71 -14.66 -22.21
N GLU A 260 0.69 -13.55 -21.47
CA GLU A 260 1.88 -12.72 -21.28
C GLU A 260 2.89 -13.36 -20.34
N SER A 261 4.17 -13.11 -20.59
CA SER A 261 5.25 -13.56 -19.70
C SER A 261 5.24 -12.80 -18.38
N LEU A 262 5.78 -13.41 -17.33
CA LEU A 262 5.91 -12.78 -16.01
C LEU A 262 6.67 -11.44 -16.09
N HIS A 263 7.73 -11.39 -16.90
CA HIS A 263 8.50 -10.19 -17.17
C HIS A 263 7.63 -9.08 -17.81
N SER A 264 6.83 -9.41 -18.84
CA SER A 264 5.94 -8.45 -19.49
C SER A 264 4.89 -7.88 -18.52
N ILE A 265 4.30 -8.76 -17.70
CA ILE A 265 3.31 -8.36 -16.68
C ILE A 265 3.94 -7.42 -15.66
N ALA A 266 5.14 -7.76 -15.18
CA ALA A 266 5.88 -6.97 -14.21
C ALA A 266 6.21 -5.57 -14.76
N TYR A 267 6.72 -5.53 -16.00
CA TYR A 267 7.00 -4.29 -16.74
C TYR A 267 5.74 -3.43 -16.90
N LYS A 268 4.65 -4.00 -17.45
CA LYS A 268 3.39 -3.29 -17.66
C LYS A 268 2.79 -2.75 -16.37
N LEU A 269 2.92 -3.47 -15.25
CA LEU A 269 2.42 -3.04 -13.95
C LEU A 269 3.41 -2.18 -13.15
N GLY A 270 4.63 -1.95 -13.63
CA GLY A 270 5.65 -1.15 -12.94
C GLY A 270 6.06 -1.75 -11.58
N ILE A 271 6.20 -3.08 -11.51
CA ILE A 271 6.62 -3.84 -10.32
C ILE A 271 7.73 -4.82 -10.64
N GLU A 272 8.39 -5.32 -9.59
CA GLU A 272 9.35 -6.41 -9.71
C GLU A 272 8.67 -7.73 -10.09
N GLU A 273 9.36 -8.59 -10.84
CA GLU A 273 8.88 -9.92 -11.26
C GLU A 273 8.49 -10.80 -10.08
N ASN A 274 9.23 -10.75 -8.97
CA ASN A 274 8.87 -11.46 -7.74
C ASN A 274 7.51 -11.03 -7.20
N THR A 275 7.15 -9.75 -7.32
CA THR A 275 5.84 -9.25 -6.91
C THR A 275 4.74 -9.76 -7.84
N ALA A 276 4.99 -9.77 -9.15
CA ALA A 276 4.06 -10.36 -10.12
C ALA A 276 3.86 -11.87 -9.87
N LEU A 277 4.93 -12.59 -9.52
CA LEU A 277 4.86 -14.02 -9.18
C LEU A 277 4.00 -14.23 -7.93
N ILE A 278 4.15 -13.38 -6.90
CA ILE A 278 3.32 -13.43 -5.70
C ILE A 278 1.84 -13.17 -6.03
N TYR A 279 1.55 -12.24 -6.95
CA TYR A 279 0.18 -12.00 -7.40
C TYR A 279 -0.42 -13.26 -8.03
N LEU A 280 0.32 -13.97 -8.88
CA LEU A 280 -0.17 -15.15 -9.59
C LEU A 280 -0.22 -16.42 -8.72
N LYS A 281 0.79 -16.65 -7.87
CA LYS A 281 0.94 -17.87 -7.07
C LYS A 281 -0.25 -18.12 -6.14
N LEU A 282 -0.81 -17.05 -5.59
CA LEU A 282 -1.98 -17.14 -4.70
C LEU A 282 -3.27 -17.49 -5.47
N ILE A 283 -3.32 -17.22 -6.77
CA ILE A 283 -4.52 -17.40 -7.61
C ILE A 283 -4.52 -18.78 -8.28
N THR A 284 -3.34 -19.29 -8.66
CA THR A 284 -3.20 -20.65 -9.19
C THR A 284 -3.46 -21.73 -8.13
N GLU A 285 -3.12 -21.46 -6.87
CA GLU A 285 -3.39 -22.39 -5.77
C GLU A 285 -4.88 -22.43 -5.39
N SER A 286 -5.62 -21.30 -5.49
CA SER A 286 -7.07 -21.25 -5.21
C SER A 286 -7.96 -21.84 -6.32
N THR A 287 -7.50 -21.78 -7.58
CA THR A 287 -8.25 -22.35 -8.73
C THR A 287 -8.12 -23.87 -8.79
N ALA A 288 -6.99 -24.43 -8.35
CA ALA A 288 -6.81 -25.88 -8.23
C ALA A 288 -7.75 -26.52 -7.19
N GLU A 289 -8.05 -25.83 -6.09
CA GLU A 289 -8.95 -26.33 -5.03
C GLU A 289 -10.44 -26.30 -5.43
N LYS A 290 -10.85 -25.50 -6.41
CA LYS A 290 -12.25 -25.44 -6.91
C LYS A 290 -12.56 -26.47 -8.02
N THR A 291 -11.59 -27.30 -8.40
CA THR A 291 -11.72 -28.28 -9.49
C THR A 291 -11.84 -29.73 -9.00
N TYR A 292 -12.06 -29.95 -7.70
CA TYR A 292 -12.22 -31.27 -7.08
C TYR A 292 -13.52 -31.38 -6.27
#